data_AF-A0A916SNP9-F1
#
_entry.id   AF-A0A916SNP9-F1
#
_cell.length_a   1.000
_cell.length_b   1.000
_cell.length_c   1.000
_cell.angle_alpha   90.00
_cell.angle_beta   90.00
_cell.angle_gamma   90.00
#
_symmetry.space_group_name_H-M   'P 1'
#
loop_
_entity.id
_entity.type
_entity.pdbx_description
1 polymer ?
#
loop_
_entity_poly.entity_id
_entity_poly.type
_entity_poly.pdbx_seq_one_letter_code
_entity_poly.pdbx_strand_id
1 'polypeptide(L)'
;MSQPLCRYCGKKIAKKTETIYFGPEAAAHVTDFASSRPEYPTSKEEVQRLVNGQVVGVSWSRGEDYYAKKAGCDFIFKASTWDGESYQDPFFCNGEHAKRFAYALARAGHATQAYQKANEAALANSSN
;
A
#
# COMPACT_ATOMS: atom_id res chain seq x y z
N MET A 1 17.92 -2.86 -0.19
CA MET A 1 17.42 -1.96 0.87
C MET A 1 16.73 -2.80 1.94
N SER A 2 16.89 -2.48 3.22
CA SER A 2 16.19 -3.17 4.32
C SER A 2 14.73 -2.73 4.37
N GLN A 3 13.80 -3.67 4.56
CA GLN A 3 12.38 -3.35 4.76
C GLN A 3 12.20 -2.42 5.98
N PRO A 4 11.48 -1.29 5.84
CA PRO A 4 11.29 -0.36 6.94
C PRO A 4 10.40 -0.97 8.03
N LEU A 5 10.67 -0.57 9.26
CA LEU A 5 9.94 -0.99 10.45
C LEU A 5 9.14 0.19 11.00
N CYS A 6 7.95 -0.11 11.53
CA CYS A 6 7.11 0.88 12.19
C CYS A 6 7.82 1.44 13.44
N ARG A 7 7.97 2.77 13.51
CA ARG A 7 8.62 3.46 14.64
C ARG A 7 7.89 3.34 15.97
N TYR A 8 6.64 2.87 15.98
CA TYR A 8 5.87 2.64 17.21
C TYR A 8 5.92 1.18 17.69
N CYS A 9 5.73 0.20 16.80
CA CYS A 9 5.56 -1.21 17.18
C CYS A 9 6.64 -2.17 16.66
N GLY A 10 7.61 -1.68 15.87
CA GLY A 10 8.69 -2.50 15.29
C GLY A 10 8.27 -3.46 14.19
N LYS A 11 6.97 -3.56 13.85
CA LYS A 11 6.50 -4.42 12.76
C LYS A 11 6.98 -3.91 11.40
N LYS A 12 7.30 -4.85 10.52
CA LYS A 12 7.57 -4.60 9.09
C LYS A 12 6.43 -3.81 8.45
N ILE A 13 6.75 -2.75 7.72
CA ILE A 13 5.75 -1.97 6.97
C ILE A 13 5.41 -2.72 5.69
N ALA A 14 4.12 -2.71 5.34
CA ALA A 14 3.60 -3.36 4.14
C ALA A 14 4.15 -2.68 2.87
N LYS A 15 4.38 -3.48 1.84
CA LYS A 15 4.75 -3.02 0.51
C LYS A 15 3.59 -2.23 -0.10
N LYS A 16 3.89 -1.18 -0.85
CA LYS A 16 2.88 -0.46 -1.64
C LYS A 16 2.70 -1.22 -2.94
N THR A 17 1.56 -1.89 -3.09
CA THR A 17 1.29 -2.76 -4.24
C THR A 17 0.30 -2.13 -5.20
N GLU A 18 0.52 -2.32 -6.50
CA GLU A 18 -0.50 -2.12 -7.53
C GLU A 18 -1.30 -3.42 -7.70
N THR A 19 -2.57 -3.31 -8.05
CA THR A 19 -3.39 -4.45 -8.45
C THR A 19 -3.48 -4.54 -9.97
N ILE A 20 -3.25 -5.73 -10.53
CA ILE A 20 -3.45 -6.00 -11.95
C ILE A 20 -4.52 -7.07 -12.09
N TYR A 21 -5.59 -6.75 -12.83
CA TYR A 21 -6.64 -7.70 -13.18
C TYR A 21 -6.41 -8.29 -14.58
N PHE A 22 -6.78 -9.55 -14.76
CA PHE A 22 -6.57 -10.31 -16.00
C PHE A 22 -7.89 -10.77 -16.63
N GLY A 23 -7.88 -10.88 -17.96
CA GLY A 23 -9.03 -11.19 -18.81
C GLY A 23 -9.67 -9.95 -19.45
N PRO A 24 -10.40 -10.07 -20.57
CA PRO A 24 -11.08 -8.97 -21.25
C PRO A 24 -12.07 -8.20 -20.35
N GLU A 25 -12.64 -8.85 -19.35
CA GLU A 25 -13.56 -8.25 -18.38
C GLU A 25 -12.83 -7.42 -17.30
N ALA A 26 -11.50 -7.54 -17.21
CA ALA A 26 -10.69 -6.81 -16.24
C ALA A 26 -10.74 -5.29 -16.42
N ALA A 27 -11.06 -4.81 -17.63
CA ALA A 27 -11.20 -3.39 -17.92
C ALA A 27 -12.22 -2.68 -17.00
N ALA A 28 -13.25 -3.40 -16.53
CA ALA A 28 -14.24 -2.87 -15.60
C ALA A 28 -13.70 -2.62 -14.18
N HIS A 29 -12.51 -3.13 -13.85
CA HIS A 29 -11.88 -3.05 -12.52
C HIS A 29 -10.72 -2.04 -12.46
N VAL A 30 -10.48 -1.28 -13.54
CA VAL A 30 -9.43 -0.27 -13.60
C VAL A 30 -9.76 0.91 -12.69
N THR A 31 -8.78 1.33 -11.89
CA THR A 31 -8.84 2.48 -10.99
C THR A 31 -7.47 3.15 -10.94
N ASP A 32 -7.32 4.25 -10.21
CA ASP A 32 -6.01 4.90 -10.00
C ASP A 32 -4.94 3.98 -9.39
N PHE A 33 -5.35 2.87 -8.76
CA PHE A 33 -4.47 1.89 -8.11
C PHE A 33 -4.60 0.48 -8.70
N ALA A 34 -5.31 0.35 -9.82
CA ALA A 34 -5.48 -0.93 -10.47
C ALA A 34 -5.49 -0.82 -12.00
N SER A 35 -4.70 -1.66 -12.65
CA SER A 35 -4.67 -1.78 -14.11
C SER A 35 -5.26 -3.11 -14.57
N SER A 36 -5.47 -3.25 -15.88
CA SER A 36 -6.04 -4.45 -16.49
C SER A 36 -5.22 -4.95 -17.67
N ARG A 37 -5.36 -6.25 -17.93
CA ARG A 37 -4.64 -6.98 -18.97
C ARG A 37 -5.56 -8.03 -19.60
N PRO A 38 -5.63 -8.16 -20.93
CA PRO A 38 -6.57 -9.08 -21.59
C PRO A 38 -6.19 -10.56 -21.47
N GLU A 39 -4.95 -10.88 -21.09
CA GLU A 39 -4.42 -12.23 -21.03
C GLU A 39 -5.05 -13.06 -19.89
N TYR A 40 -5.02 -14.39 -20.01
CA TYR A 40 -5.47 -15.34 -18.99
C TYR A 40 -4.29 -16.17 -18.46
N PRO A 41 -3.41 -15.59 -17.62
CA PRO A 41 -2.25 -16.32 -17.12
C PRO A 41 -2.67 -17.48 -16.22
N THR A 42 -2.09 -18.65 -16.47
CA THR A 42 -2.39 -19.91 -15.77
C THR A 42 -1.29 -20.31 -14.78
N SER A 43 -0.30 -19.44 -14.56
CA SER A 43 0.79 -19.66 -13.63
C SER A 43 1.34 -18.34 -13.10
N LYS A 44 2.00 -18.39 -11.94
CA LYS A 44 2.65 -17.21 -11.37
C LYS A 44 3.79 -16.71 -12.26
N GLU A 45 4.47 -17.62 -12.95
CA GLU A 45 5.55 -17.36 -13.88
C GLU A 45 5.03 -16.59 -15.11
N GLU A 46 3.86 -16.93 -15.62
CA GLU A 46 3.18 -16.17 -16.67
C GLU A 46 2.83 -14.76 -16.20
N VAL A 47 2.20 -14.62 -15.03
CA VAL A 47 1.94 -13.30 -14.44
C VAL A 47 3.23 -12.49 -14.34
N GLN A 48 4.31 -13.09 -13.85
CA GLN A 48 5.60 -12.42 -13.67
C GLN A 48 6.20 -11.94 -15.00
N ARG A 49 5.96 -12.63 -16.12
CA ARG A 49 6.38 -12.18 -17.46
C ARG A 49 5.51 -11.05 -18.01
N LEU A 50 4.24 -11.01 -17.62
CA LEU A 50 3.30 -9.99 -18.07
C LEU A 50 3.47 -8.69 -17.30
N VAL A 51 3.84 -8.71 -16.02
CA VAL A 51 3.84 -7.51 -15.18
C VAL A 51 5.21 -6.86 -15.05
N ASN A 52 5.24 -5.53 -15.01
CA ASN A 52 6.45 -4.76 -14.71
C ASN A 52 6.55 -4.57 -13.19
N GLY A 53 7.11 -5.56 -12.49
CA GLY A 53 7.31 -5.52 -11.04
C GLY A 53 7.40 -6.91 -10.42
N GLN A 54 7.58 -6.98 -9.11
CA GLN A 54 7.62 -8.24 -8.38
C GLN A 54 6.21 -8.71 -8.01
N VAL A 55 5.82 -9.93 -8.41
CA VAL A 55 4.53 -10.51 -8.01
C VAL A 55 4.60 -10.94 -6.54
N VAL A 56 3.86 -10.22 -5.69
CA VAL A 56 3.81 -10.51 -4.23
C VAL A 56 2.60 -11.34 -3.83
N GLY A 57 1.56 -11.39 -4.67
CA GLY A 57 0.35 -12.17 -4.42
C GLY A 57 -0.45 -12.39 -5.70
N VAL A 58 -1.21 -13.48 -5.74
CA VAL A 58 -2.11 -13.82 -6.85
C VAL A 58 -3.42 -14.37 -6.30
N SER A 59 -4.52 -14.11 -7.01
CA SER A 59 -5.85 -14.65 -6.75
C SER A 59 -6.37 -15.31 -8.03
N TRP A 60 -6.88 -16.53 -7.87
CA TRP A 60 -7.37 -17.33 -8.96
C TRP A 60 -8.87 -17.16 -9.16
N SER A 61 -9.32 -17.29 -10.40
CA SER A 61 -10.70 -17.66 -10.72
C SER A 61 -10.69 -19.10 -11.22
N ARG A 62 -11.55 -19.94 -10.65
CA ARG A 62 -11.54 -21.39 -10.91
C ARG A 62 -12.92 -22.00 -11.07
N GLY A 63 -12.97 -23.10 -11.81
CA GLY A 63 -14.09 -24.01 -11.92
C GLY A 63 -15.38 -23.30 -12.27
N GLU A 64 -16.23 -23.13 -11.25
CA GLU A 64 -17.56 -22.58 -11.45
C GLU A 64 -17.65 -21.05 -11.40
N ASP A 65 -16.56 -20.37 -11.08
CA ASP A 65 -16.51 -18.91 -11.05
C ASP A 65 -16.90 -18.32 -12.40
N TYR A 66 -17.60 -17.19 -12.37
CA TYR A 66 -18.06 -16.49 -13.57
C TYR A 66 -16.93 -16.25 -14.59
N TYR A 67 -15.78 -15.77 -14.12
CA TYR A 67 -14.65 -15.46 -14.99
C TYR A 67 -13.99 -16.73 -15.55
N ALA A 68 -13.81 -17.78 -14.74
CA ALA A 68 -13.28 -19.06 -15.21
C ALA A 68 -14.19 -19.71 -16.27
N LYS A 69 -15.52 -19.72 -16.04
CA LYS A 69 -16.50 -20.20 -17.03
C LYS A 69 -16.41 -19.45 -18.35
N LYS A 70 -16.23 -18.13 -18.28
CA LYS A 70 -16.15 -17.26 -19.47
C LYS A 70 -14.82 -17.42 -20.22
N ALA A 71 -13.72 -17.59 -19.49
CA ALA A 71 -12.40 -17.87 -20.06
C ALA A 71 -12.27 -19.31 -20.59
N GLY A 72 -13.15 -20.22 -20.15
CA GLY A 72 -13.08 -21.64 -20.46
C GLY A 72 -11.94 -22.39 -19.76
N CYS A 73 -11.28 -21.76 -18.78
CA CYS A 73 -10.17 -22.33 -18.03
C CYS A 73 -10.00 -21.65 -16.67
N ASP A 74 -9.30 -22.33 -15.76
CA ASP A 74 -8.81 -21.75 -14.51
C ASP A 74 -7.63 -20.82 -14.80
N PHE A 75 -7.68 -19.59 -14.28
CA PHE A 75 -6.61 -18.62 -14.49
C PHE A 75 -6.45 -17.70 -13.28
N ILE A 76 -5.33 -16.98 -13.22
CA ILE A 76 -5.09 -15.95 -12.22
C ILE A 76 -5.85 -14.70 -12.65
N PHE A 77 -6.95 -14.40 -11.96
CA PHE A 77 -7.80 -13.24 -12.25
C PHE A 77 -7.19 -11.94 -11.75
N LYS A 78 -6.41 -11.98 -10.66
CA LYS A 78 -5.80 -10.80 -10.06
C LYS A 78 -4.40 -11.09 -9.55
N ALA A 79 -3.48 -10.15 -9.74
CA ALA A 79 -2.17 -10.14 -9.10
C ALA A 79 -1.93 -8.83 -8.36
N SER A 80 -1.15 -8.91 -7.28
CA SER A 80 -0.58 -7.74 -6.61
C SER A 80 0.91 -7.65 -6.93
N THR A 81 1.32 -6.51 -7.46
CA THR A 81 2.70 -6.25 -7.89
C THR A 81 3.33 -5.18 -7.03
N TRP A 82 4.65 -5.29 -6.84
CA TRP A 82 5.44 -4.34 -6.09
C TRP A 82 6.61 -3.85 -6.94
N ASP A 83 6.87 -2.55 -6.94
CA ASP A 83 7.96 -1.92 -7.72
C ASP A 83 9.38 -2.29 -7.23
N GLY A 84 9.49 -2.89 -6.04
CA GLY A 84 10.77 -3.29 -5.46
C GLY A 84 11.31 -2.31 -4.40
N GLU A 85 10.68 -1.15 -4.22
CA GLU A 85 11.16 -0.10 -3.33
C GLU A 85 10.09 0.58 -2.48
N SER A 86 8.86 0.74 -2.98
CA SER A 86 7.82 1.52 -2.31
C SER A 86 7.13 0.78 -1.17
N TYR A 87 7.03 1.41 -0.01
CA TYR A 87 6.24 0.92 1.12
C TYR A 87 5.03 1.82 1.34
N GLN A 88 4.00 1.31 2.03
CA GLN A 88 2.77 2.08 2.28
C GLN A 88 3.04 3.39 3.02
N ASP A 89 4.06 3.39 3.88
CA ASP A 89 4.53 4.56 4.61
C ASP A 89 6.02 4.38 4.96
N PRO A 90 6.83 5.44 4.98
CA PRO A 90 8.24 5.33 5.35
C PRO A 90 8.50 5.13 6.85
N PHE A 91 7.51 5.37 7.74
CA PHE A 91 7.70 5.44 9.19
C PHE A 91 6.71 4.60 10.01
N PHE A 92 5.46 4.46 9.59
CA PHE A 92 4.39 3.85 10.40
C PHE A 92 3.55 2.85 9.62
N CYS A 93 3.30 1.67 10.19
CA CYS A 93 2.48 0.66 9.52
C CYS A 93 0.99 1.01 9.44
N ASN A 94 0.53 2.03 10.17
CA ASN A 94 -0.83 2.57 10.10
C ASN A 94 -0.90 3.96 10.76
N GLY A 95 -1.99 4.69 10.51
CA GLY A 95 -2.20 6.04 11.04
C GLY A 95 -2.39 6.11 12.56
N GLU A 96 -2.95 5.08 13.19
CA GLU A 96 -3.14 5.05 14.65
C GLU A 96 -1.79 5.02 15.40
N HIS A 97 -0.82 4.26 14.88
CA HIS A 97 0.54 4.23 15.42
C HIS A 97 1.27 5.55 15.22
N ALA A 98 1.09 6.22 14.08
CA ALA A 98 1.63 7.56 13.84
C ALA A 98 1.06 8.56 14.88
N LYS A 99 -0.25 8.52 15.10
CA LYS A 99 -0.95 9.35 16.10
C LYS A 99 -0.43 9.09 17.51
N ARG A 100 -0.36 7.84 17.97
CA ARG A 100 0.14 7.50 19.31
C ARG A 100 1.58 7.92 19.51
N PHE A 101 2.42 7.74 18.49
CA PHE A 101 3.80 8.19 18.51
C PHE A 101 3.89 9.72 18.64
N ALA A 102 3.07 10.47 17.89
CA ALA A 102 3.01 11.92 18.00
C ALA A 102 2.58 12.39 19.41
N TYR A 103 1.60 11.73 20.03
CA TYR A 103 1.24 12.02 21.42
C TYR A 103 2.34 11.69 22.42
N ALA A 104 3.09 10.61 22.23
CA ALA A 104 4.22 10.28 23.08
C ALA A 104 5.31 11.37 22.99
N LEU A 105 5.63 11.83 21.78
CA LEU A 105 6.56 12.94 21.57
C LEU A 105 6.05 14.24 22.20
N ALA A 106 4.78 14.58 22.05
CA ALA A 106 4.17 15.76 22.67
C ALA A 106 4.26 15.71 24.20
N ARG A 107 3.99 14.55 24.82
CA ARG A 107 4.13 14.36 26.27
C ARG A 107 5.58 14.47 26.75
N ALA A 108 6.54 14.12 25.90
CA ALA A 108 7.96 14.31 26.15
C ALA A 108 8.44 15.75 25.89
N GLY A 109 7.53 16.68 25.56
CA GLY A 109 7.84 18.10 25.35
C GLY A 109 8.31 18.44 23.93
N HIS A 110 8.27 17.50 22.99
CA HIS A 110 8.55 17.81 21.59
C HIS A 110 7.35 18.51 20.94
N ALA A 111 7.62 19.54 20.15
CA ALA A 111 6.62 20.25 19.39
C ALA A 111 7.18 20.68 18.02
N THR A 112 6.29 21.07 17.12
CA THR A 112 6.70 21.66 15.85
C THR A 112 7.26 23.06 16.06
N GLN A 113 8.14 23.51 15.17
CA GLN A 113 8.67 24.89 15.21
C GLN A 113 7.54 25.93 15.15
N ALA A 114 6.48 25.65 14.40
CA ALA A 114 5.32 26.53 14.31
C ALA A 114 4.62 26.69 15.68
N TYR A 115 4.42 25.59 16.41
CA TYR A 115 3.84 25.64 17.75
C TYR A 115 4.75 26.39 18.73
N GLN A 116 6.06 26.12 18.70
CA GLN A 116 7.03 26.79 19.57
C GLN A 116 7.01 28.32 19.38
N LYS A 117 7.09 28.78 18.12
CA LYS A 117 6.98 30.22 17.79
C LYS A 117 5.66 30.84 18.26
N ALA A 118 4.55 30.14 18.07
CA ALA A 118 3.23 30.62 18.50
C ALA A 118 3.15 30.74 20.03
N ASN A 119 3.72 29.78 20.75
CA ASN A 119 3.74 29.77 22.21
C ASN A 119 4.62 30.89 22.78
N GLU A 120 5.80 31.13 22.18
CA GLU A 120 6.67 32.27 22.52
C GLU A 120 5.96 33.62 22.32
N ALA A 121 5.28 33.81 21.19
CA ALA A 121 4.50 35.01 20.92
C ALA A 121 3.34 35.20 21.92
N ALA A 122 2.64 34.12 22.28
CA ALA A 122 1.56 34.16 23.25
C ALA A 122 2.06 34.56 24.66
N LEU A 123 3.22 34.03 25.08
CA LEU A 123 3.85 34.36 26.36
C LEU A 123 4.30 35.83 26.42
N ALA A 124 4.90 36.34 25.33
CA ALA A 124 5.31 37.75 25.23
C ALA A 124 4.12 38.71 25.34
N ASN A 125 2.99 38.38 24.71
CA ASN A 125 1.77 39.19 24.77
C ASN A 125 1.06 39.12 26.14
N SER A 126 1.25 38.05 26.91
CA SER A 126 0.63 37.89 28.23
C SER A 126 1.40 38.59 29.36
N SER A 127 2.57 39.16 29.05
CA SER A 127 3.47 39.82 30.01
C SER A 127 3.44 41.36 29.90
N ASN A 128 2.61 41.91 29.02
CA ASN A 128 2.33 43.35 28.85
C ASN A 128 0.94 43.68 29.41
#